data_AF-A0A0K8Q9K5-F1
#
_entry.id   AF-A0A0K8Q9K5-F1
#
_cell.length_a   1.000
_cell.length_b   1.000
_cell.length_c   1.000
_cell.angle_alpha   90.00
_cell.angle_beta   90.00
_cell.angle_gamma   90.00
#
_symmetry.space_group_name_H-M   'P 1'
#
loop_
_entity.id
_entity.type
_entity.pdbx_description
1 polymer ?
#
loop_
_entity_poly.entity_id
_entity_poly.type
_entity_poly.pdbx_seq_one_letter_code
_entity_poly.pdbx_strand_id
1 'polypeptide(L)'
;MVDNVDKSGCYQWYQGGIIWWSPASGTHVVWGAIMRAYERANWVWPDYSSSGYPMQMIGYPISDENCTGPGGGCYQWFENGIIWWSATTGAQRLMNGD
;
A
#
# COMPACT_ATOMS: atom_id res chain seq x y z
N MET A 1 -9.03 -12.29 11.13
CA MET A 1 -9.07 -10.86 10.77
C MET A 1 -8.68 -10.09 12.02
N VAL A 2 -7.72 -9.17 11.89
CA VAL A 2 -7.32 -8.27 12.97
C VAL A 2 -8.04 -6.95 12.76
N ASP A 3 -8.72 -6.45 13.80
CA ASP A 3 -9.48 -5.20 13.75
C ASP A 3 -8.57 -4.00 14.12
N ASN A 4 -8.59 -2.94 13.31
CA ASN A 4 -7.96 -1.65 13.64
C ASN A 4 -9.00 -0.72 14.27
N VAL A 5 -8.85 -0.40 15.56
CA VAL A 5 -9.91 0.21 16.38
C VAL A 5 -10.28 1.66 16.01
N ASP A 6 -9.54 2.35 15.13
CA ASP A 6 -9.80 3.76 14.79
C ASP A 6 -10.06 4.05 13.30
N LYS A 7 -9.96 3.04 12.43
CA LYS A 7 -10.40 3.02 11.02
C LYS A 7 -10.66 1.56 10.65
N SER A 8 -11.91 1.12 10.82
CA SER A 8 -12.40 -0.26 10.94
C SER A 8 -12.22 -1.17 9.71
N GLY A 9 -11.01 -1.25 9.17
CA GLY A 9 -10.63 -2.26 8.20
C GLY A 9 -10.18 -3.56 8.89
N CYS A 10 -10.34 -4.66 8.17
CA CYS A 10 -9.86 -5.98 8.54
C CYS A 10 -8.73 -6.36 7.60
N TYR A 11 -7.73 -7.08 8.09
CA TYR A 11 -6.75 -7.70 7.21
C TYR A 11 -6.43 -9.13 7.59
N GLN A 12 -5.85 -9.83 6.61
CA GLN A 12 -5.33 -11.17 6.78
C GLN A 12 -4.06 -11.34 5.94
N TRP A 13 -3.01 -11.84 6.58
CA TRP A 13 -1.75 -12.19 5.94
C TRP A 13 -1.80 -13.58 5.33
N TYR A 14 -1.19 -13.70 4.15
CA TYR A 14 -0.94 -14.94 3.45
C TYR A 14 0.54 -14.97 3.03
N GLN A 15 1.05 -16.15 2.70
CA GLN A 15 2.48 -16.34 2.37
C GLN A 15 2.98 -15.43 1.24
N GLY A 16 2.10 -14.94 0.35
CA GLY A 16 2.47 -14.09 -0.79
C GLY A 16 1.79 -12.71 -0.82
N GLY A 17 1.02 -12.34 0.20
CA GLY A 17 0.14 -11.17 0.11
C GLY A 17 -0.60 -10.85 1.40
N ILE A 18 -1.18 -9.66 1.42
CA ILE A 18 -2.16 -9.25 2.43
C ILE A 18 -3.49 -8.99 1.73
N ILE A 19 -4.57 -9.52 2.30
CA ILE A 19 -5.93 -9.15 1.91
C ILE A 19 -6.39 -8.09 2.90
N TRP A 20 -6.72 -6.91 2.40
CA TRP A 20 -7.32 -5.83 3.15
C TRP A 20 -8.80 -5.77 2.84
N TRP A 21 -9.60 -5.48 3.85
CA TRP A 21 -10.96 -5.02 3.71
C TRP A 21 -11.10 -3.69 4.43
N SER A 22 -11.76 -2.72 3.82
CA SER A 22 -12.20 -1.50 4.50
C SER A 22 -13.66 -1.20 4.17
N PRO A 23 -14.40 -0.50 5.05
CA PRO A 23 -15.76 -0.04 4.73
C PRO A 23 -15.80 0.93 3.54
N ALA A 24 -14.71 1.66 3.29
CA ALA A 24 -14.65 2.70 2.27
C ALA A 24 -14.37 2.14 0.86
N SER A 25 -13.53 1.11 0.75
CA SER A 25 -13.09 0.56 -0.54
C SER A 25 -13.47 -0.90 -0.78
N GLY A 26 -13.88 -1.63 0.25
CA GLY A 26 -14.13 -3.08 0.14
C GLY A 26 -12.83 -3.88 0.23
N THR A 27 -12.82 -5.06 -0.39
CA THR A 27 -11.72 -6.03 -0.28
C THR A 27 -10.72 -5.86 -1.40
N HIS A 28 -9.44 -5.68 -1.06
CA HIS A 28 -8.34 -5.58 -2.02
C HIS A 28 -7.14 -6.38 -1.56
N VAL A 29 -6.49 -7.01 -2.53
CA VAL A 29 -5.25 -7.77 -2.29
C VAL A 29 -4.05 -6.89 -2.61
N VAL A 30 -3.05 -6.92 -1.74
CA VAL A 30 -1.75 -6.30 -1.99
C VAL A 30 -0.70 -7.41 -1.93
N TRP A 31 0.06 -7.61 -3.00
CA TRP A 31 0.97 -8.75 -3.15
C TRP A 31 2.22 -8.39 -3.94
N GLY A 32 3.16 -9.33 -4.05
CA GLY A 32 4.32 -9.22 -4.92
C GLY A 32 5.22 -8.01 -4.64
N ALA A 33 5.68 -7.35 -5.69
CA ALA A 33 6.57 -6.20 -5.58
C ALA A 33 5.88 -4.96 -4.99
N ILE A 34 4.59 -4.78 -5.28
CA ILE A 34 3.78 -3.68 -4.73
C ILE A 34 3.64 -3.82 -3.22
N MET A 35 3.40 -5.03 -2.70
CA MET A 35 3.36 -5.30 -1.25
C MET A 35 4.65 -4.93 -0.54
N ARG A 36 5.82 -5.26 -1.12
CA ARG A 36 7.11 -4.89 -0.50
C ARG A 36 7.29 -3.37 -0.42
N ALA A 37 6.79 -2.64 -1.41
CA ALA A 37 6.79 -1.17 -1.36
C ALA A 37 5.71 -0.65 -0.39
N TYR A 38 4.55 -1.29 -0.33
CA TYR A 38 3.46 -0.97 0.59
C TYR A 38 3.89 -1.14 2.04
N GLU A 39 4.59 -2.21 2.38
CA GLU A 39 5.22 -2.41 3.70
C GLU A 39 6.19 -1.26 3.99
N ARG A 40 7.07 -0.86 3.07
CA ARG A 40 7.96 0.28 3.32
C ARG A 40 7.22 1.61 3.44
N ALA A 41 6.08 1.75 2.77
CA ALA A 41 5.28 2.97 2.76
C ALA A 41 4.37 3.12 3.98
N ASN A 42 3.92 2.02 4.56
CA ASN A 42 2.99 1.98 5.67
C ASN A 42 3.66 1.58 7.00
N TRP A 43 4.78 0.84 6.93
CA TRP A 43 5.53 0.24 8.04
C TRP A 43 6.85 0.95 8.30
N VAL A 44 6.82 2.29 8.25
CA VAL A 44 7.69 3.09 9.11
C VAL A 44 7.29 2.75 10.56
N TRP A 45 7.81 1.64 11.07
CA TRP A 45 7.66 1.18 12.46
C TRP A 45 8.30 2.24 13.40
N PRO A 46 7.89 2.31 14.68
CA PRO A 46 8.04 3.46 15.59
C PRO A 46 9.48 3.94 15.90
N ASP A 47 10.54 3.34 15.35
CA ASP A 47 11.91 3.86 15.54
C ASP A 47 12.19 5.13 14.72
N TYR A 48 11.41 5.37 13.65
CA TYR A 48 11.54 6.57 12.81
C TYR A 48 10.84 7.80 13.39
N SER A 49 10.17 7.68 14.54
CA SER A 49 9.70 8.86 15.31
C SER A 49 10.87 9.74 15.77
N SER A 50 12.11 9.23 15.69
CA SER A 50 13.35 9.95 15.93
C SER A 50 13.76 10.91 14.80
N SER A 51 13.16 10.80 13.61
CA SER A 51 13.50 11.63 12.45
C SER A 51 12.76 12.97 12.41
N GLY A 52 11.79 13.22 13.31
CA GLY A 52 11.10 14.51 13.42
C GLY A 52 10.16 14.89 12.27
N TYR A 53 10.03 14.05 11.23
CA TYR A 53 9.12 14.28 10.10
C TYR A 53 7.90 13.34 10.19
N PRO A 54 6.67 13.86 10.34
CA PRO A 54 5.47 13.05 10.23
C PRO A 54 5.28 12.65 8.76
N MET A 55 5.80 11.49 8.36
CA MET A 55 5.50 10.94 7.03
C MET A 55 4.05 10.47 7.01
N GLN A 56 3.25 11.00 6.09
CA GLN A 56 1.89 10.54 5.87
C GLN A 56 1.91 9.09 5.37
N MET A 57 1.12 8.23 6.01
CA MET A 57 0.97 6.83 5.61
C MET A 57 0.20 6.74 4.29
N ILE A 58 0.56 5.80 3.41
CA ILE A 58 -0.12 5.64 2.11
C ILE A 58 -1.58 5.17 2.25
N GLY A 59 -1.94 4.51 3.36
CA GLY A 59 -3.32 4.17 3.73
C GLY A 59 -3.81 2.81 3.22
N TYR A 60 -5.13 2.63 3.17
CA TYR A 60 -5.76 1.40 2.66
C TYR A 60 -5.66 1.31 1.13
N PRO A 61 -5.56 0.09 0.55
CA PRO A 61 -5.78 -0.09 -0.87
C PRO A 61 -7.22 0.27 -1.24
N ILE A 62 -7.38 0.96 -2.37
CA ILE A 62 -8.69 1.35 -2.93
C ILE A 62 -8.95 0.75 -4.31
N SER A 63 -7.98 0.02 -4.86
CA SER A 63 -8.09 -0.77 -6.07
C SER A 63 -7.30 -2.06 -5.94
N ASP A 64 -7.56 -3.02 -6.82
CA ASP A 64 -6.64 -4.14 -7.05
C ASP A 64 -5.45 -3.68 -7.93
N GLU A 65 -4.44 -4.54 -8.04
CA GLU A 65 -3.31 -4.33 -8.92
C GLU A 65 -3.73 -4.41 -10.40
N ASN A 66 -3.29 -3.43 -11.18
CA ASN A 66 -3.52 -3.33 -12.60
C ASN A 66 -2.19 -3.28 -13.37
N CYS A 67 -1.94 -4.25 -14.25
CA CYS A 67 -0.73 -4.39 -15.05
C CYS A 67 -0.82 -3.83 -16.48
N THR A 68 -1.74 -2.91 -16.75
CA THR A 68 -1.86 -2.22 -18.05
C THR A 68 -1.13 -0.88 -18.08
N GLY A 69 -0.13 -0.71 -17.23
CA GLY A 69 0.62 0.54 -17.14
C GLY A 69 1.58 0.77 -18.31
N PRO A 70 1.97 2.03 -18.59
CA PRO A 70 3.00 2.32 -19.59
C PRO A 70 4.27 1.50 -19.36
N GLY A 71 4.85 1.00 -20.46
CA GLY A 71 6.05 0.15 -20.40
C GLY A 71 5.82 -1.24 -19.80
N GLY A 72 4.57 -1.70 -19.69
CA GLY A 72 4.23 -2.99 -19.08
C GLY A 72 4.31 -2.97 -17.55
N GLY A 73 4.21 -1.79 -16.95
CA GLY A 73 4.19 -1.61 -15.50
C GLY A 73 2.87 -2.05 -14.85
N CYS A 74 2.94 -2.35 -13.56
CA CYS A 74 1.78 -2.63 -12.73
C CYS A 74 1.60 -1.54 -11.70
N TYR A 75 0.37 -1.26 -11.28
CA TYR A 75 0.10 -0.25 -10.28
C TYR A 75 -1.11 -0.58 -9.43
N GLN A 76 -1.15 0.00 -8.24
CA GLN A 76 -2.28 -0.13 -7.33
C GLN A 76 -2.51 1.19 -6.61
N TRP A 77 -3.78 1.60 -6.50
CA TRP A 77 -4.17 2.82 -5.81
C TRP A 77 -4.42 2.58 -4.32
N PHE A 78 -4.06 3.59 -3.53
CA PHE A 78 -4.22 3.65 -2.10
C PHE A 78 -4.85 5.00 -1.71
N GLU A 79 -5.39 5.11 -0.49
CA GLU A 79 -6.08 6.32 -0.03
C GLU A 79 -5.27 7.62 -0.24
N ASN A 80 -3.96 7.58 0.05
CA ASN A 80 -3.10 8.74 -0.02
C ASN A 80 -2.05 8.67 -1.15
N GLY A 81 -2.23 7.79 -2.15
CA GLY A 81 -1.28 7.71 -3.25
C GLY A 81 -1.43 6.48 -4.16
N ILE A 82 -0.40 6.23 -4.96
CA ILE A 82 -0.29 5.08 -5.86
C ILE A 82 1.06 4.41 -5.63
N ILE A 83 1.08 3.08 -5.72
CA ILE A 83 2.33 2.35 -5.87
C ILE A 83 2.42 1.89 -7.31
N TRP A 84 3.46 2.33 -8.00
CA TRP A 84 3.79 1.96 -9.36
C TRP A 84 4.97 1.01 -9.38
N TRP A 85 4.86 -0.09 -10.12
CA TRP A 85 5.94 -1.04 -10.38
C TRP A 85 6.30 -1.03 -11.87
N SER A 86 7.60 -1.08 -12.15
CA SER A 86 8.12 -1.43 -13.47
C SER A 86 9.31 -2.38 -13.36
N ALA A 87 9.61 -3.10 -14.44
CA ALA A 87 10.80 -3.96 -14.49
C ALA A 87 12.11 -3.15 -14.33
N THR A 88 12.12 -1.87 -14.73
CA THR A 88 13.32 -1.02 -14.72
C THR A 88 13.59 -0.39 -13.36
N THR A 89 12.54 0.10 -12.69
CA THR A 89 12.67 0.89 -11.44
C THR A 89 12.24 0.14 -10.18
N GLY A 90 11.58 -1.02 -10.33
CA GLY A 90 10.91 -1.69 -9.23
C GLY A 90 9.66 -0.92 -8.77
N ALA A 91 9.17 -1.24 -7.57
CA ALA A 91 7.98 -0.62 -7.00
C ALA A 91 8.32 0.68 -6.26
N GLN A 92 7.64 1.76 -6.60
CA GLN A 92 7.80 3.10 -6.03
C GLN A 92 6.44 3.65 -5.62
N ARG A 93 6.39 4.32 -4.46
CA ARG A 93 5.20 5.04 -4.01
C ARG A 93 5.24 6.48 -4.56
N LEU A 94 4.08 7.00 -4.92
CA LEU A 94 3.85 8.42 -5.16
C LEU A 94 2.69 8.84 -4.26
N MET A 95 2.90 9.85 -3.42
CA MET A 95 1.87 10.34 -2.49
C MET A 95 1.02 11.42 -3.16
N ASN A 96 -0.21 11.58 -2.69
CA ASN A 96 -1.06 12.68 -3.10
C ASN A 96 -0.50 14.00 -2.54
N GLY A 97 0.00 14.88 -3.40
CA GLY A 97 0.53 16.21 -3.01
C GLY A 97 2.05 16.36 -3.03
N ASP A 98 2.79 15.38 -3.57
CA ASP A 98 4.21 15.49 -3.93
C ASP A 98 4.45 16.43 -5.14
#